data_AF-A0A2G6E213-F1
#
_entry.id   AF-A0A2G6E213-F1
#
_cell.length_a   1.000
_cell.length_b   1.000
_cell.length_c   1.000
_cell.angle_alpha   90.00
_cell.angle_beta   90.00
_cell.angle_gamma   90.00
#
_symmetry.space_group_name_H-M   'P 1'
#
loop_
_entity.id
_entity.type
_entity.pdbx_description
1 polymer ?
#
loop_
_entity_poly.entity_id
_entity_poly.type
_entity_poly.pdbx_seq_one_letter_code
_entity_poly.pdbx_strand_id
1 'polypeptide(L)'
;MIFVEKVLEKYMALYKELYQLKQQIASTDKSSTSSKAETLRAASARLDISNIDIHNTTAMSSYQQYKPIETWFQARNIKMSVDSNAIDTTGFFDEVAIHLGENYAVLKKMLDQIKYVQRRGYSNVKLLLSKNTQREIKTIRTFCQELYNYSFVERYFYHKKDQVLRLNLQTAKTIVNFFNGEWLEWFVLM
;
A
#
# COMPACT_ATOMS: atom_id res chain seq x y z
N MET A 1 32.83 -15.20 21.93
CA MET A 1 31.96 -14.88 20.78
C MET A 1 30.78 -15.86 20.74
N ILE A 2 29.89 -15.85 21.74
CA ILE A 2 28.83 -16.88 21.89
C ILE A 2 27.50 -16.43 21.23
N PHE A 3 27.34 -15.13 21.00
CA PHE A 3 26.11 -14.55 20.45
C PHE A 3 25.91 -14.89 18.97
N VAL A 4 26.95 -14.76 18.16
CA VAL A 4 26.89 -15.02 16.70
C VAL A 4 26.56 -16.48 16.41
N GLU A 5 27.11 -17.39 17.21
CA GLU A 5 26.87 -18.83 17.12
C GLU A 5 25.41 -19.17 17.42
N LYS A 6 24.82 -18.62 18.50
CA LYS A 6 23.41 -18.81 18.81
C LYS A 6 22.46 -18.22 17.77
N VAL A 7 22.84 -17.11 17.14
CA VAL A 7 22.04 -16.50 16.05
C VAL A 7 22.06 -17.40 14.81
N LEU A 8 23.22 -17.96 14.46
CA LEU A 8 23.36 -18.91 13.35
C LEU A 8 22.58 -20.21 13.61
N GLU A 9 22.63 -20.76 14.83
CA GLU A 9 21.83 -21.93 15.21
C GLU A 9 20.33 -21.68 15.05
N LYS A 10 19.85 -20.53 15.53
CA LYS A 10 18.43 -20.16 15.43
C LYS A 10 18.02 -19.97 13.97
N TYR A 11 18.88 -19.35 13.15
CA TYR A 11 18.64 -19.16 11.72
C TYR A 11 18.58 -20.49 10.96
N MET A 12 19.51 -21.41 11.24
CA MET A 12 19.55 -22.75 10.64
C MET A 12 18.32 -23.59 11.00
N ALA A 13 17.87 -23.53 12.26
CA ALA A 13 16.66 -24.21 12.70
C ALA A 13 15.42 -23.71 11.95
N LEU A 14 15.30 -22.39 11.80
CA LEU A 14 14.20 -21.75 11.10
C LEU A 14 14.20 -22.09 9.60
N TYR A 15 15.39 -22.14 8.98
CA TYR A 15 15.53 -22.55 7.58
C TYR A 15 15.11 -24.01 7.34
N LYS A 16 15.38 -24.90 8.31
CA LYS A 16 15.00 -26.32 8.25
C LYS A 16 13.49 -26.51 8.35
N GLU A 17 12.82 -25.78 9.24
CA GLU A 17 11.35 -25.79 9.34
C GLU A 17 10.70 -25.32 8.04
N LEU A 18 11.16 -24.20 7.46
CA LEU A 18 10.63 -23.70 6.18
C LEU A 18 10.78 -24.73 5.06
N TYR A 19 11.91 -25.43 5.01
CA TYR A 19 12.14 -26.46 4.01
C TYR A 19 11.19 -27.66 4.17
N GLN A 20 10.89 -28.07 5.42
CA GLN A 20 9.97 -29.17 5.71
C GLN A 20 8.52 -28.81 5.35
N LEU A 21 8.05 -27.61 5.70
CA LEU A 21 6.71 -27.15 5.31
C LEU A 21 6.56 -27.10 3.78
N LYS A 22 7.60 -26.64 3.08
CA LYS A 22 7.60 -26.58 1.60
C LYS A 22 7.51 -27.97 0.96
N GLN A 23 8.12 -29.00 1.56
CA GLN A 23 7.99 -30.39 1.11
C GLN A 23 6.62 -31.00 1.40
N GLN A 24 5.98 -30.64 2.53
CA GLN A 24 4.62 -31.08 2.84
C GLN A 24 3.60 -30.52 1.85
N ILE A 25 3.71 -29.23 1.50
CA ILE A 25 2.85 -28.60 0.49
C ILE A 25 3.03 -29.27 -0.87
N ALA A 26 4.27 -29.58 -1.26
CA ALA A 26 4.56 -30.25 -2.53
C ALA A 26 4.08 -31.72 -2.61
N SER A 27 3.83 -32.37 -1.46
CA SER A 27 3.32 -33.74 -1.41
C SER A 27 1.79 -33.83 -1.31
N THR A 28 1.12 -32.77 -0.85
CA THR A 28 -0.35 -32.67 -0.86
C THR A 28 -0.93 -32.49 -2.27
N ASP A 29 -0.19 -31.92 -3.22
CA ASP A 29 -0.65 -31.67 -4.60
C ASP A 29 -0.60 -32.89 -5.55
N LYS A 30 -0.10 -34.06 -5.09
CA LYS A 30 0.11 -35.25 -5.96
C LYS A 30 -0.95 -36.35 -5.87
N SER A 31 -2.08 -36.13 -5.20
CA SER A 31 -3.18 -37.10 -5.13
C SER A 31 -4.49 -36.55 -5.67
N SER A 32 -4.58 -36.41 -7.00
CA SER A 32 -5.82 -36.61 -7.78
C SER A 32 -5.55 -36.42 -9.28
N THR A 33 -5.78 -37.45 -10.09
CA THR A 33 -5.88 -37.30 -11.55
C THR A 33 -6.97 -38.21 -12.09
N SER A 34 -7.98 -37.58 -12.71
CA SER A 34 -8.82 -37.97 -13.86
C SER A 34 -10.20 -37.33 -13.62
N SER A 35 -10.93 -36.74 -14.58
CA SER A 35 -10.91 -36.87 -16.03
C SER A 35 -11.76 -35.72 -16.62
N LYS A 36 -11.20 -35.01 -17.61
CA LYS A 36 -11.86 -34.53 -18.84
C LYS A 36 -13.11 -33.63 -18.77
N ALA A 37 -13.42 -33.04 -17.62
CA ALA A 37 -14.34 -31.89 -17.48
C ALA A 37 -13.63 -30.60 -17.01
N GLU A 38 -12.29 -30.62 -17.00
CA GLU A 38 -11.44 -29.60 -16.37
C GLU A 38 -11.11 -28.42 -17.28
N THR A 39 -11.30 -28.50 -18.59
CA THR A 39 -10.81 -27.44 -19.51
C THR A 39 -11.63 -26.14 -19.43
N LEU A 40 -12.87 -26.18 -18.95
CA LEU A 40 -13.71 -24.98 -18.75
C LEU A 40 -13.79 -24.54 -17.28
N ARG A 41 -13.37 -25.40 -16.35
CA ARG A 41 -13.43 -25.15 -14.89
C ARG A 41 -12.06 -24.77 -14.30
N ALA A 42 -10.96 -25.05 -15.00
CA ALA A 42 -9.62 -24.60 -14.66
C ALA A 42 -9.40 -23.08 -14.90
N ALA A 43 -10.29 -22.40 -15.61
CA ALA A 43 -10.25 -20.93 -15.73
C ALA A 43 -10.76 -20.23 -14.47
N SER A 44 -11.52 -20.92 -13.62
CA SER A 44 -12.16 -20.38 -12.41
C SER A 44 -11.72 -21.06 -11.11
N ALA A 45 -10.81 -22.04 -11.17
CA ALA A 45 -10.21 -22.65 -9.99
C ALA A 45 -8.72 -22.27 -9.90
N ARG A 46 -8.39 -21.58 -8.81
CA ARG A 46 -7.05 -21.18 -8.32
C ARG A 46 -6.55 -19.79 -8.71
N LEU A 47 -7.41 -18.78 -8.58
CA LEU A 47 -7.03 -17.69 -7.68
C LEU A 47 -7.57 -18.13 -6.32
N ASP A 48 -6.73 -18.77 -5.51
CA ASP A 48 -7.08 -19.09 -4.13
C ASP A 48 -7.07 -17.76 -3.37
N ILE A 49 -8.17 -17.00 -3.45
CA ILE A 49 -8.30 -15.63 -2.91
C ILE A 49 -7.96 -15.64 -1.41
N SER A 50 -8.21 -16.76 -0.72
CA SER A 50 -7.85 -17.00 0.69
C SER A 50 -6.36 -17.04 0.99
N ASN A 51 -5.51 -17.24 -0.03
CA ASN A 51 -4.06 -17.36 0.08
C ASN A 51 -3.31 -16.26 -0.70
N ILE A 52 -4.05 -15.32 -1.30
CA ILE A 52 -3.49 -14.08 -1.81
C ILE A 52 -3.28 -13.19 -0.59
N ASP A 53 -2.03 -13.05 -0.18
CA ASP A 53 -1.63 -12.03 0.76
C ASP A 53 -1.79 -10.67 0.07
N ILE A 54 -3.01 -10.11 0.17
CA ILE A 54 -3.38 -8.79 -0.36
C ILE A 54 -2.56 -7.66 0.28
N HIS A 55 -1.91 -7.93 1.42
CA HIS A 55 -1.03 -7.00 2.10
C HIS A 55 0.44 -7.15 1.68
N ASN A 56 0.78 -8.16 0.88
CA ASN A 56 2.09 -8.35 0.28
C ASN A 56 2.06 -7.94 -1.18
N THR A 57 2.13 -6.63 -1.41
CA THR A 57 1.96 -6.04 -2.73
C THR A 57 3.09 -6.35 -3.71
N THR A 58 4.24 -6.83 -3.22
CA THR A 58 5.29 -7.45 -4.06
C THR A 58 4.81 -8.69 -4.81
N ALA A 59 3.80 -9.40 -4.30
CA ALA A 59 3.17 -10.49 -5.03
C ALA A 59 2.31 -9.97 -6.20
N MET A 60 1.69 -8.78 -6.04
CA MET A 60 0.81 -8.15 -7.04
C MET A 60 1.55 -7.58 -8.24
N SER A 61 2.81 -7.18 -8.07
CA SER A 61 3.65 -6.72 -9.18
C SER A 61 4.16 -7.86 -10.08
N SER A 62 3.97 -9.13 -9.67
CA SER A 62 4.34 -10.29 -10.48
C SER A 62 3.48 -10.39 -11.74
N TYR A 63 4.14 -10.54 -12.90
CA TYR A 63 3.51 -10.70 -14.21
C TYR A 63 2.43 -11.79 -14.25
N GLN A 64 2.54 -12.81 -13.40
CA GLN A 64 1.57 -13.89 -13.33
C GLN A 64 0.19 -13.43 -12.84
N GLN A 65 0.11 -12.37 -12.03
CA GLN A 65 -1.15 -11.93 -11.44
C GLN A 65 -2.04 -11.14 -12.40
N TYR A 66 -1.47 -10.28 -13.26
CA TYR A 66 -2.25 -9.48 -14.21
C TYR A 66 -2.38 -10.11 -15.61
N LYS A 67 -1.79 -11.29 -15.84
CA LYS A 67 -1.91 -12.03 -17.11
C LYS A 67 -3.35 -12.35 -17.55
N PRO A 68 -4.30 -12.73 -16.66
CA PRO A 68 -5.69 -12.95 -17.05
C PRO A 68 -6.35 -11.67 -17.59
N ILE A 69 -6.04 -10.54 -16.97
CA ILE A 69 -6.53 -9.21 -17.37
C ILE A 69 -5.94 -8.85 -18.75
N GLU A 70 -4.64 -9.08 -18.96
CA GLU A 70 -3.98 -8.87 -20.25
C GLU A 70 -4.65 -9.69 -21.36
N THR A 71 -4.87 -10.98 -21.11
CA THR A 71 -5.50 -11.89 -22.07
C THR A 71 -6.91 -11.45 -22.42
N TRP A 72 -7.69 -10.98 -21.43
CA TRP A 72 -9.04 -10.46 -21.64
C TRP A 72 -9.07 -9.20 -22.50
N PHE A 73 -8.11 -8.29 -22.32
CA PHE A 73 -7.98 -7.09 -23.16
C PHE A 73 -7.51 -7.43 -24.58
N GLN A 74 -6.56 -8.36 -24.72
CA GLN A 74 -6.09 -8.83 -26.03
C GLN A 74 -7.22 -9.47 -26.84
N ALA A 75 -8.09 -10.26 -26.20
CA ALA A 75 -9.29 -10.82 -26.85
C ALA A 75 -10.25 -9.76 -27.40
N ARG A 76 -10.15 -8.51 -26.92
CA ARG A 76 -10.94 -7.35 -27.35
C ARG A 76 -10.16 -6.41 -28.28
N ASN A 77 -8.98 -6.82 -28.76
CA ASN A 77 -8.05 -6.01 -29.55
C ASN A 77 -7.59 -4.71 -28.83
N ILE A 78 -7.55 -4.73 -27.50
CA ILE A 78 -7.08 -3.60 -26.69
C ILE A 78 -5.65 -3.89 -26.24
N LYS A 79 -4.72 -2.96 -26.54
CA LYS A 79 -3.34 -3.03 -26.04
C LYS A 79 -3.28 -2.46 -24.62
N MET A 80 -2.86 -3.29 -23.68
CA MET A 80 -2.64 -2.90 -22.29
C MET A 80 -1.14 -2.69 -22.04
N SER A 81 -0.78 -1.61 -21.38
CA SER A 81 0.56 -1.39 -20.83
C SER A 81 0.46 -1.39 -19.32
N VAL A 82 1.25 -2.24 -18.67
CA VAL A 82 1.29 -2.34 -17.20
C VAL A 82 2.57 -1.67 -16.72
N ASP A 83 2.44 -0.65 -15.88
CA ASP A 83 3.59 -0.07 -15.18
C ASP A 83 3.81 -0.83 -13.87
N SER A 84 4.78 -1.74 -13.86
CA SER A 84 5.10 -2.55 -12.69
C SER A 84 5.59 -1.70 -11.51
N ASN A 85 6.12 -0.49 -11.74
CA ASN A 85 6.59 0.39 -10.67
C ASN A 85 5.43 1.10 -9.97
N ALA A 86 4.31 1.32 -10.67
CA ALA A 86 3.09 1.81 -10.05
C ALA A 86 2.39 0.74 -9.19
N ILE A 87 2.73 -0.54 -9.42
CA ILE A 87 2.20 -1.70 -8.68
C ILE A 87 3.17 -2.14 -7.57
N ASP A 88 4.39 -1.60 -7.51
CA ASP A 88 5.28 -1.79 -6.36
C ASP A 88 5.03 -0.70 -5.32
N THR A 89 4.46 -1.15 -4.21
CA THR A 89 3.76 -0.33 -3.21
C THR A 89 4.31 -0.65 -1.83
N THR A 90 5.37 -1.45 -1.81
CA THR A 90 6.13 -1.76 -0.61
C THR A 90 6.53 -0.45 0.05
N GLY A 91 6.08 -0.24 1.29
CA GLY A 91 6.41 0.98 2.03
C GLY A 91 5.26 1.50 2.86
N PHE A 92 5.14 2.83 2.90
CA PHE A 92 4.27 3.56 3.84
C PHE A 92 3.03 4.17 3.15
N PHE A 93 2.83 3.92 1.85
CA PHE A 93 1.74 4.52 1.07
C PHE A 93 0.38 3.88 1.38
N ASP A 94 0.37 2.58 1.61
CA ASP A 94 -0.77 1.78 2.06
C ASP A 94 -1.27 2.23 3.43
N GLU A 95 -0.37 2.36 4.41
CA GLU A 95 -0.71 2.81 5.76
C GLU A 95 -1.33 4.22 5.75
N VAL A 96 -0.73 5.13 4.97
CA VAL A 96 -1.25 6.49 4.80
C VAL A 96 -2.59 6.48 4.08
N ALA A 97 -2.78 5.61 3.07
CA ALA A 97 -4.04 5.50 2.34
C ALA A 97 -5.17 4.97 3.23
N ILE A 98 -4.92 3.95 4.05
CA ILE A 98 -5.87 3.41 5.03
C ILE A 98 -6.28 4.49 6.02
N HIS A 99 -5.31 5.14 6.67
CA HIS A 99 -5.60 6.16 7.67
C HIS A 99 -6.35 7.37 7.05
N LEU A 100 -5.98 7.75 5.82
CA LEU A 100 -6.66 8.82 5.09
C LEU A 100 -8.11 8.44 4.72
N GLY A 101 -8.34 7.21 4.26
CA GLY A 101 -9.65 6.72 3.88
C GLY A 101 -10.61 6.57 5.06
N GLU A 102 -10.16 5.95 6.15
CA GLU A 102 -10.96 5.78 7.38
C GLU A 102 -11.40 7.12 8.00
N ASN A 103 -10.56 8.15 7.87
CA ASN A 103 -10.79 9.46 8.49
C ASN A 103 -11.08 10.57 7.45
N TYR A 104 -11.52 10.19 6.25
CA TYR A 104 -11.65 11.12 5.12
C TYR A 104 -12.55 12.32 5.44
N ALA A 105 -13.65 12.13 6.16
CA ALA A 105 -14.58 13.20 6.52
C ALA A 105 -13.88 14.37 7.26
N VAL A 106 -12.90 14.06 8.11
CA VAL A 106 -12.13 15.06 8.87
C VAL A 106 -10.94 15.57 8.07
N LEU A 107 -10.25 14.68 7.37
CA LEU A 107 -8.99 14.99 6.67
C LEU A 107 -9.20 15.68 5.32
N LYS A 108 -10.40 15.61 4.73
CA LYS A 108 -10.72 16.17 3.41
C LYS A 108 -10.29 17.63 3.26
N LYS A 109 -10.58 18.47 4.25
CA LYS A 109 -10.25 19.91 4.19
C LYS A 109 -8.74 20.15 4.12
N MET A 110 -7.98 19.34 4.86
CA MET A 110 -6.52 19.40 4.84
C MET A 110 -5.98 18.87 3.50
N LEU A 111 -6.52 17.76 2.99
CA LEU A 111 -6.16 17.21 1.69
C LEU A 111 -6.41 18.21 0.56
N ASP A 112 -7.56 18.88 0.56
CA ASP A 112 -7.91 19.91 -0.42
C ASP A 112 -6.92 21.09 -0.39
N GLN A 113 -6.45 21.46 0.81
CA GLN A 113 -5.44 22.50 0.98
C GLN A 113 -4.07 22.07 0.44
N ILE A 114 -3.65 20.83 0.69
CA ILE A 114 -2.42 20.24 0.14
C ILE A 114 -2.48 20.27 -1.39
N LYS A 115 -3.56 19.74 -1.98
CA LYS A 115 -3.81 19.76 -3.43
C LYS A 115 -3.79 21.17 -4.01
N TYR A 116 -4.40 22.13 -3.32
CA TYR A 116 -4.39 23.53 -3.75
C TYR A 116 -2.96 24.10 -3.79
N VAL A 117 -2.18 23.88 -2.74
CA VAL A 117 -0.79 24.36 -2.61
C VAL A 117 0.11 23.72 -3.67
N GLN A 118 0.01 22.39 -3.86
CA GLN A 118 0.75 21.68 -4.90
C GLN A 118 0.42 22.16 -6.32
N ARG A 119 -0.86 22.36 -6.64
CA ARG A 119 -1.29 22.88 -7.95
C ARG A 119 -0.74 24.27 -8.26
N ARG A 120 -0.46 25.07 -7.23
CA ARG A 120 0.13 26.40 -7.36
C ARG A 120 1.66 26.38 -7.42
N GLY A 121 2.29 25.20 -7.29
CA GLY A 121 3.75 25.06 -7.24
C GLY A 121 4.36 25.53 -5.92
N TYR A 122 3.57 25.70 -4.87
CA TYR A 122 4.07 26.01 -3.53
C TYR A 122 4.26 24.72 -2.74
N SER A 123 5.15 24.75 -1.76
CA SER A 123 5.40 23.63 -0.84
C SER A 123 4.87 23.90 0.58
N ASN A 124 4.63 25.16 0.94
CA ASN A 124 4.22 25.52 2.30
C ASN A 124 2.70 25.48 2.45
N VAL A 125 2.23 24.64 3.36
CA VAL A 125 0.82 24.51 3.73
C VAL A 125 0.60 25.08 5.13
N LYS A 126 -0.39 25.95 5.27
CA LYS A 126 -0.86 26.47 6.56
C LYS A 126 -2.28 25.99 6.80
N LEU A 127 -2.48 25.28 7.91
CA LEU A 127 -3.78 24.78 8.36
C LEU A 127 -4.17 25.48 9.65
N LEU A 128 -5.35 26.09 9.64
CA LEU A 128 -5.95 26.68 10.83
C LEU A 128 -6.95 25.70 11.43
N LEU A 129 -6.69 25.27 12.65
CA LEU A 129 -7.47 24.25 13.35
C LEU A 129 -8.50 24.84 14.33
N SER A 130 -8.61 26.17 14.41
CA SER A 130 -9.46 26.87 15.38
C SER A 130 -10.97 26.61 15.25
N LYS A 131 -11.41 26.06 14.12
CA LYS A 131 -12.81 25.73 13.85
C LYS A 131 -13.13 24.24 14.04
N ASN A 132 -12.14 23.41 14.36
CA ASN A 132 -12.26 21.96 14.46
C ASN A 132 -12.51 21.53 15.90
N THR A 133 -13.19 20.40 16.08
CA THR A 133 -13.38 19.82 17.42
C THR A 133 -12.06 19.26 17.96
N GLN A 134 -11.91 19.15 19.28
CA GLN A 134 -10.67 18.61 19.89
C GLN A 134 -10.32 17.20 19.37
N ARG A 135 -11.33 16.39 19.02
CA ARG A 135 -11.15 15.06 18.43
C ARG A 135 -10.59 15.16 17.01
N GLU A 136 -11.17 16.02 16.17
CA GLU A 136 -10.68 16.28 14.81
C GLU A 136 -9.26 16.85 14.81
N ILE A 137 -8.97 17.79 15.71
CA ILE A 137 -7.63 18.36 15.86
C ILE A 137 -6.61 17.26 16.17
N LYS A 138 -6.96 16.32 17.05
CA LYS A 138 -6.12 15.17 17.35
C LYS A 138 -5.91 14.30 16.11
N THR A 139 -6.97 13.94 15.39
CA THR A 139 -6.89 13.13 14.15
C THR A 139 -6.00 13.80 13.10
N ILE A 140 -6.23 15.09 12.81
CA ILE A 140 -5.43 15.85 11.84
C ILE A 140 -3.96 15.89 12.26
N ARG A 141 -3.70 16.11 13.55
CA ARG A 141 -2.34 16.17 14.08
C ARG A 141 -1.61 14.85 13.96
N THR A 142 -2.25 13.75 14.36
CA THR A 142 -1.67 12.40 14.25
C THR A 142 -1.35 12.08 12.80
N PHE A 143 -2.30 12.30 11.89
CA PHE A 143 -2.08 12.07 10.46
C PHE A 143 -0.92 12.93 9.90
N CYS A 144 -0.88 14.22 10.21
CA CYS A 144 0.20 15.10 9.74
C CYS A 144 1.58 14.71 10.32
N GLN A 145 1.61 14.09 11.50
CA GLN A 145 2.84 13.57 12.09
C GLN A 145 3.28 12.28 11.39
N GLU A 146 2.36 11.40 11.02
CA GLU A 146 2.67 10.21 10.22
C GLU A 146 3.20 10.58 8.83
N LEU A 147 2.58 11.57 8.17
CA LEU A 147 3.11 12.11 6.91
C LEU A 147 4.57 12.56 7.04
N TYR A 148 4.97 13.10 8.20
CA TYR A 148 6.35 13.48 8.44
C TYR A 148 7.25 12.26 8.68
N ASN A 149 6.80 11.30 9.49
CA ASN A 149 7.54 10.07 9.77
C ASN A 149 7.82 9.26 8.49
N TYR A 150 6.85 9.23 7.57
CA TYR A 150 6.94 8.53 6.29
C TYR A 150 7.52 9.39 5.17
N SER A 151 8.05 10.57 5.48
CA SER A 151 8.71 11.46 4.51
C SER A 151 7.79 11.92 3.35
N PHE A 152 6.48 11.99 3.57
CA PHE A 152 5.54 12.66 2.67
C PHE A 152 5.65 14.19 2.77
N VAL A 153 6.07 14.68 3.95
CA VAL A 153 6.35 16.08 4.21
C VAL A 153 7.76 16.23 4.76
N GLU A 154 8.48 17.23 4.29
CA GLU A 154 9.85 17.52 4.71
C GLU A 154 9.91 18.10 6.12
N ARG A 155 8.88 18.87 6.50
CA ARG A 155 8.83 19.58 7.78
C ARG A 155 7.43 19.65 8.33
N TYR A 156 7.34 19.53 9.64
CA TYR A 156 6.11 19.61 10.41
C TYR A 156 6.29 20.57 11.60
N PHE A 157 5.44 21.59 11.71
CA PHE A 157 5.42 22.52 12.84
C PHE A 157 4.00 22.73 13.37
N TYR A 158 3.85 22.65 14.69
CA TYR A 158 2.58 22.88 15.36
C TYR A 158 2.69 23.98 16.42
N HIS A 159 1.93 25.06 16.22
CA HIS A 159 1.81 26.16 17.16
C HIS A 159 0.59 25.96 18.05
N LYS A 160 0.82 25.52 19.30
CA LYS A 160 -0.25 25.23 20.28
C LYS A 160 -1.14 26.43 20.59
N LYS A 161 -0.55 27.64 20.71
CA LYS A 161 -1.28 28.87 21.10
C LYS A 161 -2.29 29.31 20.03
N ASP A 162 -1.87 29.27 18.77
CA ASP A 162 -2.69 29.74 17.64
C ASP A 162 -3.50 28.62 16.99
N GLN A 163 -3.31 27.37 17.41
CA GLN A 163 -3.86 26.17 16.78
C GLN A 163 -3.58 26.15 15.26
N VAL A 164 -2.35 26.51 14.89
CA VAL A 164 -1.89 26.55 13.51
C VAL A 164 -0.89 25.44 13.28
N LEU A 165 -1.11 24.68 12.21
CA LEU A 165 -0.22 23.63 11.75
C LEU A 165 0.40 24.06 10.42
N ARG A 166 1.73 23.98 10.33
CA ARG A 166 2.50 24.32 9.13
C ARG A 166 3.24 23.08 8.65
N LEU A 167 3.10 22.79 7.37
CA LEU A 167 3.77 21.69 6.69
C LEU A 167 4.60 22.23 5.54
N ASN A 168 5.77 21.64 5.31
CA ASN A 168 6.48 21.77 4.05
C ASN A 168 6.35 20.46 3.28
N LEU A 169 5.64 20.49 2.15
CA LEU A 169 5.36 19.32 1.32
C LEU A 169 6.58 18.90 0.54
N GLN A 170 6.74 17.59 0.34
CA GLN A 170 7.70 17.05 -0.60
C GLN A 170 7.21 17.19 -2.04
N THR A 171 8.12 17.53 -2.96
CA THR A 171 7.80 17.75 -4.39
C THR A 171 8.04 16.53 -5.27
N ALA A 172 8.34 15.36 -4.68
CA ALA A 172 8.50 14.13 -5.43
C ALA A 172 7.19 13.77 -6.16
N LYS A 173 7.31 13.38 -7.44
CA LYS A 173 6.15 13.15 -8.32
C LYS A 173 5.18 12.10 -7.76
N THR A 174 5.70 11.04 -7.16
CA THR A 174 4.90 9.97 -6.52
C THR A 174 4.03 10.51 -5.38
N ILE A 175 4.58 11.33 -4.49
CA ILE A 175 3.82 11.93 -3.39
C ILE A 175 2.79 12.95 -3.90
N VAL A 176 3.14 13.72 -4.93
CA VAL A 176 2.21 14.65 -5.57
C VAL A 176 1.04 13.89 -6.20
N ASN A 177 1.31 12.80 -6.93
CA ASN A 177 0.25 11.99 -7.51
C ASN A 177 -0.60 11.28 -6.44
N PHE A 178 0.03 10.78 -5.38
CA PHE A 178 -0.64 10.20 -4.23
C PHE A 178 -1.71 11.13 -3.69
N PHE A 179 -1.34 12.36 -3.33
CA PHE A 179 -2.33 13.34 -2.84
C PHE A 179 -3.34 13.74 -3.91
N ASN A 180 -2.99 13.69 -5.20
CA ASN A 180 -3.90 14.05 -6.30
C ASN A 180 -4.96 12.99 -6.64
N GLY A 181 -4.84 11.76 -6.15
CA GLY A 181 -5.90 10.77 -6.34
C GLY A 181 -5.48 9.32 -6.16
N GLU A 182 -4.19 9.00 -6.34
CA GLU A 182 -3.74 7.60 -6.27
C GLU A 182 -4.02 7.02 -4.87
N TRP A 183 -4.02 7.83 -3.79
CA TRP A 183 -4.38 7.37 -2.44
C TRP A 183 -5.73 6.62 -2.37
N LEU A 184 -6.69 6.97 -3.22
CA LEU A 184 -8.00 6.31 -3.24
C LEU A 184 -7.91 4.93 -3.89
N GLU A 185 -7.11 4.81 -4.94
CA GLU A 185 -6.83 3.52 -5.58
C GLU A 185 -6.16 2.59 -4.58
N TRP A 186 -5.18 3.12 -3.83
CA TRP A 186 -4.53 2.43 -2.72
C TRP A 186 -5.52 1.98 -1.65
N PHE A 187 -6.42 2.87 -1.24
CA PHE A 187 -7.42 2.57 -0.21
C PHE A 187 -8.42 1.50 -0.64
N VAL A 188 -8.81 1.46 -1.91
CA VAL A 188 -9.79 0.49 -2.44
C VAL A 188 -9.16 -0.90 -2.66
N LEU A 189 -7.84 -0.95 -2.87
CA LEU A 189 -7.11 -2.20 -3.06
C LEU A 189 -6.80 -2.94 -1.74
N MET A 190 -6.81 -2.24 -0.60
CA MET A 190 -6.49 -2.75 0.74
C MET A 190 -7.74 -3.20 1.50
#